data_AF-A0A855XBA1-F1
#
_entry.id   AF-A0A855XBA1-F1
#
_cell.length_a   1.000
_cell.length_b   1.000
_cell.length_c   1.000
_cell.angle_alpha   90.00
_cell.angle_beta   90.00
_cell.angle_gamma   90.00
#
_symmetry.space_group_name_H-M   'P 1'
#
loop_
_entity.id
_entity.type
_entity.pdbx_description
1 polymer ?
#
loop_
_entity_poly.entity_id
_entity_poly.type
_entity_poly.pdbx_seq_one_letter_code
_entity_poly.pdbx_strand_id
1 'polypeptide(L)' 'MDWISFITTMFSLGCDVTGYVGLVITAEQYKQITGKDYVAPTQA' A
#
# COMPACT_ATOMS: atom_id res chain seq x y z
N MET A 1 -8.31 -11.05 -10.14
CA MET A 1 -7.10 -10.96 -9.29
C MET A 1 -7.43 -9.98 -8.18
N ASP A 2 -7.32 -10.40 -6.93
CA ASP A 2 -7.58 -9.54 -5.78
C ASP A 2 -6.31 -8.79 -5.39
N TRP A 3 -6.22 -7.52 -5.78
CA TRP A 3 -5.02 -6.70 -5.54
C TRP A 3 -4.77 -6.48 -4.05
N ILE A 4 -5.83 -6.40 -3.23
CA ILE A 4 -5.74 -6.27 -1.78
C ILE A 4 -4.97 -7.45 -1.17
N SER A 5 -5.32 -8.68 -1.56
CA SER A 5 -4.65 -9.90 -1.09
C SER A 5 -3.17 -9.93 -1.50
N PHE A 6 -2.86 -9.49 -2.72
CA PHE A 6 -1.48 -9.40 -3.21
C PHE A 6 -0.65 -8.40 -2.40
N ILE A 7 -1.15 -7.18 -2.21
CA ILE A 7 -0.47 -6.13 -1.43
C ILE A 7 -0.33 -6.54 0.03
N THR A 8 -1.35 -7.16 0.63
CA THR A 8 -1.30 -7.66 2.00
C THR A 8 -0.19 -8.72 2.17
N THR A 9 -0.04 -9.60 1.17
CA THR A 9 1.05 -10.59 1.15
C THR A 9 2.40 -9.91 1.01
N MET A 10 2.56 -8.96 0.08
CA MET A 10 3.81 -8.19 -0.10
C MET A 10 4.21 -7.46 1.18
N PHE A 11 3.26 -6.80 1.85
CA PHE A 11 3.51 -6.14 3.13
C PHE A 11 3.88 -7.13 4.23
N SER A 12 3.20 -8.29 4.30
CA SER A 12 3.53 -9.36 5.25
C SER A 12 4.93 -9.95 5.03
N LEU A 13 5.44 -9.89 3.79
CA LEU A 13 6.81 -10.26 3.42
C LEU A 13 7.83 -9.13 3.68
N GLY A 14 7.40 -7.99 4.20
CA GLY A 14 8.25 -6.84 4.51
C GLY A 14 8.54 -5.93 3.32
N CYS A 15 7.84 -6.07 2.20
CA CYS A 15 7.98 -5.16 1.07
C CYS A 15 7.28 -3.83 1.33
N ASP A 16 7.88 -2.75 0.83
CA ASP A 16 7.22 -1.46 0.82
C ASP A 16 6.09 -1.44 -0.21
N VAL A 17 4.91 -1.01 0.21
CA VAL A 17 3.71 -0.99 -0.63
C VAL A 17 3.21 0.42 -0.94
N THR A 18 3.99 1.46 -0.61
CA THR A 18 3.61 2.85 -0.84
C THR A 18 3.44 3.15 -2.32
N GLY A 19 4.29 2.58 -3.19
CA GLY A 19 4.22 2.74 -4.64
C GLY A 19 2.97 2.16 -5.30
N TYR A 20 2.19 1.34 -4.61
CA TYR A 20 0.93 0.79 -5.13
C TYR A 20 -0.27 1.70 -4.85
N VAL A 21 -0.10 2.69 -3.95
CA VAL A 21 -1.15 3.63 -3.58
C VAL A 21 -1.42 4.59 -4.73
N GLY A 22 -2.67 4.65 -5.18
CA GLY A 22 -3.09 5.38 -6.37
C GLY A 22 -2.94 4.60 -7.67
N LEU A 23 -2.31 3.42 -7.65
CA LEU A 23 -2.23 2.51 -8.81
C LEU A 23 -3.24 1.37 -8.72
N VAL A 24 -3.17 0.61 -7.62
CA VAL A 24 -3.99 -0.60 -7.41
C VAL A 24 -4.69 -0.64 -6.05
N ILE A 25 -4.27 0.20 -5.11
CA ILE A 25 -4.92 0.40 -3.81
C ILE A 25 -5.12 1.89 -3.54
N THR A 26 -6.09 2.25 -2.70
CA THR A 26 -6.27 3.62 -2.21
C THR A 26 -5.46 3.89 -0.94
N ALA A 27 -5.33 5.16 -0.55
CA ALA A 27 -4.69 5.54 0.71
C ALA A 27 -5.40 4.96 1.93
N GLU A 28 -6.73 4.83 1.87
CA GLU A 28 -7.52 4.18 2.92
C GLU A 28 -7.22 2.69 3.02
N GLN A 29 -7.12 2.01 1.88
CA GLN A 29 -6.76 0.58 1.84
C GLN A 29 -5.32 0.35 2.31
N TYR A 30 -4.39 1.24 1.94
CA TYR A 30 -3.03 1.22 2.49
C TYR A 30 -3.03 1.32 4.01
N LYS A 31 -3.86 2.20 4.59
CA LYS A 31 -4.02 2.34 6.04
C LYS A 31 -4.62 1.09 6.67
N GLN A 32 -5.58 0.44 6.02
CA GLN A 32 -6.15 -0.83 6.50
C GLN A 32 -5.12 -1.97 6.51
N ILE A 33 -4.22 -2.02 5.52
CA ILE A 33 -3.21 -3.08 5.39
C ILE A 33 -2.02 -2.86 6.32
N THR A 34 -1.52 -1.62 6.38
CA THR A 34 -0.26 -1.29 7.06
C THR A 34 -0.44 -0.70 8.45
N GLY A 35 -1.65 -0.23 8.78
CA GLY A 35 -1.94 0.56 9.96
C GLY A 35 -1.37 1.99 9.93
N LYS A 36 -0.75 2.41 8.82
CA LYS A 36 -0.08 3.71 8.68
C LYS A 36 -0.86 4.61 7.73
N ASP A 37 -0.91 5.90 8.04
CA ASP A 37 -1.37 6.89 7.08
C ASP A 37 -0.41 6.96 5.89
N TYR A 38 -0.96 6.93 4.68
CA TYR A 38 -0.17 7.08 3.46
C TYR A 38 0.34 8.51 3.36
N VAL A 39 1.66 8.66 3.28
CA VAL A 39 2.31 9.94 2.99
C VAL A 39 2.86 9.84 1.58
N ALA A 40 2.29 10.61 0.66
CA ALA A 40 2.78 10.67 -0.71
C ALA A 40 4.26 11.11 -0.69
N PRO A 41 5.15 10.41 -1.40
CA PRO A 41 6.52 10.87 -1.52
C PRO A 41 6.50 12.25 -2.18
N THR A 42 7.02 13.26 -1.48
CA THR A 42 7.24 14.58 -2.07
C THR A 42 8.25 14.39 -3.19
N GLN A 43 7.81 14.59 -4.45
CA GLN A 43 8.74 14.67 -5.56
C GLN A 43 9.67 15.88 -5.30
N ALA A 44 10.95 15.60 -5.07
CA ALA A 44 12.00 16.60 -4.97
C ALA A 44 12.32 17.20 -6.34
#